data_AF-A0A4Y1ZEC0-F1
#
_entry.id   AF-A0A4Y1ZEC0-F1
#
_cell.length_a   1.000
_cell.length_b   1.000
_cell.length_c   1.000
_cell.angle_alpha   90.00
_cell.angle_beta   90.00
_cell.angle_gamma   90.00
#
_symmetry.space_group_name_H-M   'P 1'
#
loop_
_entity.id
_entity.type
_entity.pdbx_description
1 polymer ?
#
loop_
_entity_poly.entity_id
_entity_poly.type
_entity_poly.pdbx_seq_one_letter_code
_entity_poly.pdbx_strand_id
1 'polypeptide(L)' 'MPSLSIDTIIVNSRPIKVDLLKRYAAEDSEPVQIDWRELNDLGINIIHAPLIKTVGGVVRHDEAMVGRMLMSLTMEKKV' A
#
# COMPACT_ATOMS: atom_id res chain seq x y z
N MET A 1 -7.15 -11.35 24.42
CA MET A 1 -7.28 -10.76 23.07
C MET A 1 -6.41 -11.60 22.15
N PRO A 2 -6.92 -12.14 21.02
CA PRO A 2 -6.02 -12.73 20.03
C PRO A 2 -5.05 -11.64 19.57
N SER A 3 -3.74 -11.92 19.63
CA SER A 3 -2.74 -11.01 19.09
C SER A 3 -2.89 -11.00 17.57
N LEU A 4 -3.11 -9.82 16.97
CA LEU A 4 -3.02 -9.68 15.52
C LEU A 4 -1.61 -10.08 15.07
N SER A 5 -1.49 -10.84 13.98
CA SER A 5 -0.19 -11.22 13.44
C SER A 5 0.48 -10.11 12.61
N ILE A 6 -0.20 -8.97 12.44
CA ILE A 6 0.23 -7.84 11.62
C ILE A 6 0.12 -6.56 12.44
N ASP A 7 1.25 -5.91 12.70
CA ASP A 7 1.32 -4.65 13.43
C ASP A 7 1.31 -3.42 12.52
N THR A 8 1.66 -3.59 11.25
CA THR A 8 1.86 -2.48 10.31
C THR A 8 1.45 -2.89 8.91
N ILE A 9 0.74 -2.01 8.23
CA ILE A 9 0.42 -2.12 6.80
C ILE A 9 0.98 -0.93 6.04
N ILE A 10 1.20 -1.12 4.74
CA ILE A 10 1.65 -0.05 3.86
C ILE A 10 0.69 0.05 2.69
N VAL A 11 0.15 1.24 2.47
CA VAL A 11 -0.87 1.54 1.48
C VAL A 11 -0.37 2.60 0.51
N ASN A 12 -0.78 2.48 -0.76
CA ASN A 12 -0.31 3.36 -1.82
C ASN A 12 -1.03 4.72 -1.79
N SER A 13 -0.26 5.82 -1.88
CA SER A 13 -0.76 7.20 -1.94
C SER A 13 -0.79 7.81 -3.33
N ARG A 14 -0.18 7.16 -4.33
CA ARG A 14 -0.17 7.70 -5.69
C ARG A 14 -1.50 7.44 -6.39
N PRO A 15 -2.10 8.44 -7.06
CA PRO A 15 -3.26 8.20 -7.89
C PRO A 15 -2.90 7.28 -9.06
N ILE A 16 -3.84 6.40 -9.43
CA ILE A 16 -3.76 5.59 -10.64
C ILE A 16 -4.43 6.36 -11.78
N LYS A 17 -3.82 6.36 -12.96
CA LYS A 17 -4.37 7.06 -14.13
C LYS A 17 -5.73 6.48 -14.52
N VAL A 18 -6.64 7.36 -14.97
CA VAL A 18 -8.05 7.01 -15.25
C VAL A 18 -8.21 5.95 -16.34
N ASP A 19 -7.37 5.98 -17.37
CA ASP A 19 -7.32 4.97 -18.43
C ASP A 19 -7.00 3.58 -17.88
N LEU A 20 -6.06 3.49 -16.93
CA LEU A 20 -5.72 2.23 -16.26
C LEU A 20 -6.84 1.76 -15.34
N LEU A 21 -7.49 2.67 -14.61
CA LEU A 21 -8.65 2.34 -13.77
C LEU A 21 -9.79 1.74 -14.61
N LYS A 22 -10.09 2.33 -15.77
CA LYS A 22 -11.11 1.81 -16.68
C LYS A 22 -10.77 0.41 -17.20
N ARG A 23 -9.50 0.17 -17.54
CA ARG A 23 -9.07 -1.15 -18.02
C ARG A 23 -9.17 -2.19 -16.91
N TYR A 24 -8.73 -1.88 -15.70
CA TYR A 24 -8.87 -2.78 -14.56
C TYR A 24 -10.34 -3.06 -14.23
N ALA A 25 -11.21 -2.04 -14.27
CA ALA A 25 -12.64 -2.24 -14.04
C ALA A 25 -13.29 -3.16 -15.09
N ALA A 26 -12.81 -3.15 -16.34
CA ALA A 26 -13.26 -4.08 -17.38
C ALA A 26 -12.78 -5.53 -17.15
N GLU A 27 -11.82 -5.73 -16.26
CA GLU A 27 -11.29 -7.02 -15.79
C GLU A 27 -11.80 -7.35 -14.36
N ASP A 28 -12.90 -6.73 -13.92
CA ASP A 28 -13.47 -6.86 -12.57
C ASP A 28 -12.46 -6.55 -11.44
N SER A 29 -11.52 -5.64 -11.70
CA SER A 29 -10.49 -5.22 -10.76
C SER A 29 -10.60 -3.73 -10.43
N GLU A 30 -10.57 -3.43 -9.14
CA GLU A 30 -10.66 -2.07 -8.61
C GLU A 30 -9.54 -1.78 -7.61
N PRO A 31 -9.17 -0.49 -7.41
CA PRO A 31 -8.27 -0.12 -6.33
C PRO A 31 -8.87 -0.48 -4.98
N VAL A 32 -8.06 -1.16 -4.16
CA VAL A 32 -8.42 -1.49 -2.78
C VAL A 32 -8.68 -0.19 -2.01
N GLN A 33 -9.91 -0.04 -1.52
CA GLN A 33 -10.26 1.05 -0.60
C GLN A 33 -9.61 0.79 0.77
N ILE A 34 -9.25 1.87 1.46
CA ILE A 34 -8.59 1.79 2.75
C ILE A 34 -9.61 2.18 3.82
N ASP A 35 -10.01 1.21 4.64
CA ASP A 35 -10.94 1.40 5.75
C ASP A 35 -10.22 2.02 6.96
N TRP A 36 -9.82 3.29 6.81
CA TRP A 36 -8.96 4.00 7.77
C TRP A 36 -9.45 3.89 9.21
N ARG A 37 -10.75 4.00 9.44
CA ARG A 37 -11.33 3.95 10.78
C ARG A 37 -11.16 2.57 11.39
N GLU A 38 -11.57 1.53 10.67
CA GLU A 38 -11.53 0.15 11.15
C GLU A 38 -10.09 -0.31 11.40
N LEU A 39 -9.16 0.05 10.50
CA LEU A 39 -7.75 -0.26 10.64
C LEU A 39 -7.10 0.46 11.84
N ASN A 40 -7.48 1.71 12.11
CA ASN A 40 -7.04 2.43 13.30
C ASN A 40 -7.64 1.85 14.59
N ASP A 41 -8.93 1.46 14.57
CA ASP A 41 -9.60 0.84 15.72
C ASP A 41 -9.00 -0.53 16.09
N LEU A 42 -8.40 -1.23 15.11
CA LEU A 42 -7.61 -2.45 15.32
C LEU A 42 -6.21 -2.19 15.89
N GLY A 43 -5.78 -0.93 16.03
CA GLY A 43 -4.45 -0.55 16.51
C GLY A 43 -3.32 -0.84 15.51
N ILE A 44 -3.64 -1.02 14.23
CA ILE A 44 -2.66 -1.26 13.17
C ILE A 44 -2.01 0.07 12.78
N ASN A 45 -0.68 0.10 12.70
CA ASN A 45 0.04 1.26 12.17
C ASN A 45 -0.10 1.31 10.63
N ILE A 46 -0.66 2.39 10.10
CA ILE A 46 -0.91 2.55 8.66
C ILE A 46 0.11 3.52 8.05
N ILE A 47 0.94 3.02 7.13
CA ILE A 47 1.91 3.85 6.41
C ILE A 47 1.36 4.17 5.02
N HIS A 48 1.13 5.45 4.75
CA HIS A 48 0.62 5.92 3.47
C HIS A 48 1.76 6.50 2.61
N ALA A 49 2.16 5.79 1.56
CA ALA A 49 3.39 6.10 0.81
C ALA A 49 3.24 5.93 -0.71
N PRO A 50 4.07 6.58 -1.54
CA PRO A 50 4.00 6.46 -2.99
C PRO A 50 4.61 5.13 -3.47
N LEU A 51 3.84 4.05 -3.48
CA LEU A 51 4.36 2.68 -3.65
C LEU A 51 4.32 2.16 -5.09
N ILE A 52 3.70 2.87 -6.03
CA ILE A 52 3.46 2.34 -7.36
C ILE A 52 4.19 3.10 -8.47
N LYS A 53 4.43 2.39 -9.57
CA LYS A 53 4.81 2.90 -10.88
C LYS A 53 4.00 2.22 -11.98
N THR A 54 3.94 2.84 -13.15
CA THR A 54 3.31 2.25 -14.34
C THR A 54 4.39 1.79 -15.30
N VAL A 55 4.38 0.51 -15.67
CA VAL A 55 5.33 -0.09 -16.62
C VAL A 55 4.55 -0.93 -17.62
N GLY A 56 4.75 -0.71 -18.93
CA GLY A 56 4.02 -1.44 -19.96
C GLY A 56 2.50 -1.30 -19.85
N GLY A 57 2.04 -0.16 -19.34
CA GLY A 57 0.62 0.09 -19.09
C GLY A 57 0.04 -0.68 -17.90
N VAL A 58 0.80 -1.34 -17.02
CA VAL A 58 0.26 -1.94 -15.79
C VAL A 58 0.79 -1.24 -14.54
N VAL A 59 -0.03 -1.15 -13.51
CA VAL A 59 0.37 -0.71 -12.18
C VAL A 59 1.18 -1.83 -11.52
N ARG A 60 2.38 -1.48 -11.06
CA ARG A 60 3.25 -2.36 -10.27
C ARG A 60 3.77 -1.59 -9.08
N HIS A 61 4.28 -2.31 -8.08
CA HIS A 61 5.07 -1.65 -7.07
C HIS A 61 6.33 -1.03 -7.67
N ASP A 62 6.70 0.13 -7.16
CA ASP A 62 8.01 0.72 -7.33
C ASP A 62 8.94 0.05 -6.31
N GLU A 63 9.63 -1.00 -6.75
CA GLU A 63 10.49 -1.84 -5.91
C GLU A 63 11.56 -1.03 -5.16
N ALA A 64 12.06 0.05 -5.76
CA ALA A 64 13.07 0.89 -5.15
C ALA A 64 12.47 1.74 -4.01
N MET A 65 11.24 2.25 -4.19
CA MET A 65 10.52 2.94 -3.10
C MET A 65 10.14 1.99 -1.97
N VAL A 66 9.60 0.82 -2.31
CA VAL A 66 9.24 -0.21 -1.33
C VAL A 66 10.47 -0.63 -0.52
N GLY A 67 11.59 -0.95 -1.18
CA GLY A 67 12.82 -1.34 -0.52
C GLY A 67 13.37 -0.27 0.43
N ARG A 68 13.43 1.00 -0.02
CA ARG A 68 13.87 2.11 0.84
C ARG A 68 13.02 2.29 2.09
N MET A 69 11.70 2.17 1.93
CA MET A 69 10.77 2.30 3.05
C MET A 69 10.91 1.13 4.03
N LEU A 70 11.01 -0.11 3.56
CA LEU A 70 11.27 -1.27 4.44
C LEU A 70 12.59 -1.13 5.20
N MET A 71 13.65 -0.66 4.54
CA MET A 71 14.93 -0.37 5.20
C MET A 71 14.78 0.73 6.26
N SER A 72 14.05 1.79 5.97
CA SER A 72 13.82 2.89 6.94
C SER A 72 13.08 2.38 8.18
N LEU A 73 12.02 1.58 7.99
CA LEU A 73 11.23 0.99 9.07
C LEU A 73 12.02 0.03 9.96
N THR A 74 12.95 -0.72 9.38
CA THR A 74 13.80 -1.65 10.15
C THR A 74 14.94 -0.93 10.86
N MET A 75 15.46 0.16 10.30
CA MET A 75 16.53 0.96 10.91
C MET A 75 16.03 1.86 12.04
N GLU A 76 14.81 2.39 11.94
CA GLU A 76 14.15 3.16 13.01
C GLU A 76 13.84 2.29 14.24
N LYS A 77 13.57 0.99 14.03
CA LYS A 77 13.36 -0.01 15.08
C LYS A 77 14.67 -0.64 15.60
N LYS A 78 15.76 0.12 15.69
CA LYS A 78 16.98 -0.36 16.36
C LYS A 78 16.63 -0.73 17.82
N VAL A 79 16.58 -2.04 18.08
CA VAL A 79 16.52 -2.66 19.41
C VAL A 79 17.83 -2.41 20.15
#